data_AF-A0A923LDY4-F1
#
_entry.id   AF-A0A923LDY4-F1
#
_cell.length_a   1.000
_cell.length_b   1.000
_cell.length_c   1.000
_cell.angle_alpha   90.00
_cell.angle_beta   90.00
_cell.angle_gamma   90.00
#
_symmetry.space_group_name_H-M   'P 1'
#
loop_
_entity.id
_entity.type
_entity.pdbx_description
1 polymer ?
#
loop_
_entity_poly.entity_id
_entity_poly.type
_entity_poly.pdbx_seq_one_letter_code
_entity_poly.pdbx_strand_id
1 'polypeptide(L)'
;MNWLLPVILLFLLLCAWDGHRKGLIRKSVGILSLALTLVLTAVLTPMVAAVLKVESILAFLIVMILVGVLVRGIAFSLDLVSGLPIIHGLNKTAGMLFGVAEGLVAVWVFFFAVTVLSFTETGGMLLRMTQQSTILSWLYRNNLLNLLLK
;
A
#
# COMPACT_ATOMS: atom_id res chain seq x y z
N MET A 1 7.18 -11.65 28.86
CA MET A 1 7.54 -10.32 28.31
C MET A 1 6.88 -10.16 26.95
N ASN A 2 6.19 -9.05 26.72
CA ASN A 2 5.33 -8.88 25.55
C ASN A 2 6.07 -8.14 24.41
N TRP A 3 6.99 -8.84 23.75
CA TRP A 3 7.85 -8.29 22.70
C TRP A 3 7.09 -7.91 21.41
N LEU A 4 5.90 -8.48 21.22
CA LEU A 4 5.04 -8.17 20.08
C LEU A 4 4.62 -6.70 20.05
N LEU A 5 4.44 -6.07 21.23
CA LEU A 5 4.07 -4.67 21.34
C LEU A 5 5.11 -3.71 20.76
N PRO A 6 6.38 -3.71 21.22
CA PRO A 6 7.38 -2.81 20.67
C PRO A 6 7.64 -3.08 19.18
N VAL A 7 7.51 -4.33 18.71
CA VAL A 7 7.66 -4.65 17.28
C VAL A 7 6.54 -4.02 16.44
N ILE A 8 5.28 -4.16 16.85
CA ILE A 8 4.15 -3.56 16.12
C ILE A 8 4.23 -2.02 16.17
N LEU A 9 4.59 -1.44 17.32
CA LEU A 9 4.77 0.01 17.42
C LEU A 9 5.91 0.51 16.54
N LEU A 10 7.05 -0.19 16.51
CA LEU A 10 8.16 0.15 15.63
C LEU A 10 7.75 0.06 14.15
N PHE A 11 7.02 -0.99 13.77
CA PHE A 11 6.49 -1.14 12.42
C PHE A 11 5.57 0.02 12.03
N LEU A 12 4.61 0.39 12.90
CA LEU A 12 3.73 1.53 12.66
C LEU A 12 4.49 2.86 12.56
N LEU A 13 5.53 3.06 13.38
CA LEU A 13 6.41 4.23 13.28
C LEU A 13 7.20 4.27 11.98
N LEU A 14 7.68 3.11 11.49
CA LEU A 14 8.37 3.02 10.21
C LEU A 14 7.42 3.33 9.04
N CYS A 15 6.18 2.83 9.07
CA CYS A 15 5.16 3.16 8.07
C CYS A 15 4.78 4.66 8.10
N ALA A 16 4.63 5.23 9.29
CA ALA A 16 4.39 6.67 9.46
C ALA A 16 5.56 7.50 8.90
N TRP A 17 6.79 7.10 9.20
CA TRP A 17 8.01 7.75 8.71
C TRP A 17 8.17 7.65 7.20
N ASP A 18 7.88 6.48 6.62
CA ASP A 18 7.88 6.28 5.17
C ASP A 18 6.82 7.17 4.49
N GLY A 19 5.62 7.23 5.06
CA GLY A 19 4.55 8.12 4.62
C GLY A 19 4.94 9.60 4.68
N HIS A 20 5.60 10.01 5.77
CA HIS A 20 6.08 11.38 5.94
C HIS A 20 7.20 11.75 4.96
N ARG A 21 8.14 10.83 4.67
CA ARG A 21 9.23 11.10 3.71
C ARG A 21 8.74 11.16 2.27
N LYS A 22 7.81 10.29 1.87
CA LYS A 22 7.31 10.21 0.49
C LYS A 22 6.22 11.26 0.21
N GLY A 23 5.43 11.65 1.21
CA GLY A 23 4.30 12.56 1.06
C GLY A 23 3.10 11.92 0.33
N LEU A 24 1.90 12.49 0.53
CA LEU A 24 0.65 12.03 -0.05
C LEU A 24 0.64 12.06 -1.58
N ILE A 25 1.10 13.17 -2.15
CA ILE A 25 1.05 13.46 -3.60
C ILE A 25 1.88 12.44 -4.36
N ARG A 26 3.10 12.12 -3.91
CA ARG A 26 3.97 11.16 -4.62
C ARG A 26 3.45 9.73 -4.52
N LYS A 27 2.83 9.34 -3.40
CA LYS A 27 2.13 8.04 -3.27
C LYS A 27 0.88 7.97 -4.17
N SER A 28 0.07 9.03 -4.19
CA SER A 28 -1.19 9.07 -4.95
C SER A 28 -0.96 9.17 -6.45
N VAL A 29 0.00 9.98 -6.90
CA VAL A 29 0.41 10.08 -8.32
C VAL A 29 0.98 8.75 -8.81
N GLY A 30 1.70 8.00 -7.97
CA GLY A 30 2.14 6.65 -8.29
C GLY A 30 0.97 5.71 -8.62
N ILE A 31 -0.05 5.67 -7.76
CA ILE A 31 -1.25 4.83 -7.96
C ILE A 31 -2.05 5.29 -9.18
N LEU A 32 -2.27 6.60 -9.34
CA LEU A 32 -2.97 7.16 -10.49
C LEU A 32 -2.23 6.88 -11.81
N SER A 33 -0.90 7.00 -11.82
CA SER A 33 -0.09 6.68 -13.00
C SER A 33 -0.17 5.21 -13.36
N LEU A 34 -0.20 4.31 -12.38
CA LEU A 34 -0.36 2.87 -12.60
C LEU A 34 -1.74 2.56 -13.17
N ALA A 35 -2.80 3.11 -12.56
CA ALA A 35 -4.16 2.94 -13.06
C ALA A 35 -4.32 3.48 -14.48
N LEU A 36 -3.83 4.70 -14.75
CA LEU A 36 -3.85 5.31 -16.07
C LEU A 36 -3.05 4.48 -17.08
N THR A 37 -1.85 4.01 -16.72
CA THR A 37 -1.02 3.15 -17.57
C THR A 37 -1.76 1.86 -17.91
N LEU A 38 -2.40 1.22 -16.94
CA LEU A 38 -3.15 -0.02 -17.17
C LEU A 38 -4.36 0.19 -18.08
N VAL A 39 -5.12 1.27 -17.88
CA VAL A 39 -6.28 1.60 -18.73
C VAL A 39 -5.83 1.89 -20.16
N LEU A 40 -4.83 2.76 -20.35
CA LEU A 40 -4.27 3.06 -21.67
C LEU A 40 -3.71 1.81 -22.33
N THR A 41 -3.00 0.98 -21.57
CA THR A 41 -2.44 -0.29 -22.08
C THR A 41 -3.55 -1.23 -22.53
N ALA A 42 -4.60 -1.41 -21.73
CA ALA A 42 -5.72 -2.28 -22.08
C ALA A 42 -6.44 -1.82 -23.37
N VAL A 43 -6.58 -0.51 -23.58
CA VAL A 43 -7.22 0.06 -24.78
C VAL A 43 -6.32 -0.06 -26.01
N LEU A 44 -5.00 0.13 -25.87
CA LEU A 44 -4.04 0.13 -26.98
C LEU A 44 -3.59 -1.29 -27.38
N THR A 45 -3.64 -2.25 -26.46
CA THR A 45 -3.24 -3.65 -26.69
C THR A 45 -3.92 -4.30 -27.92
N PRO A 46 -5.25 -4.21 -28.12
CA PRO A 46 -5.88 -4.84 -29.30
C PRO A 46 -5.40 -4.25 -30.63
N MET A 47 -5.10 -2.94 -30.67
CA MET A 47 -4.58 -2.28 -31.88
C MET A 47 -3.16 -2.77 -32.21
N VAL A 48 -2.29 -2.87 -31.19
CA VAL A 48 -0.90 -3.31 -31.37
C VAL A 48 -0.81 -4.80 -31.69
N ALA A 49 -1.64 -5.64 -31.06
CA ALA A 49 -1.72 -7.07 -31.36
C ALA A 49 -2.11 -7.33 -32.82
N ALA A 50 -3.07 -6.56 -33.36
CA ALA A 50 -3.51 -6.69 -34.74
C ALA A 50 -2.44 -6.29 -35.77
N VAL A 51 -1.69 -5.21 -35.51
CA VAL A 51 -0.63 -4.71 -36.41
C VAL A 51 0.60 -5.62 -36.39
N LEU A 52 1.02 -6.06 -35.20
CA LEU A 52 2.24 -6.86 -35.02
C LEU A 52 2.00 -8.37 -35.17
N LYS A 53 0.74 -8.83 -35.23
CA LYS A 53 0.35 -10.25 -35.32
C LYS A 53 1.03 -11.11 -34.25
N VAL A 54 1.02 -10.62 -33.02
CA VAL A 54 1.56 -11.32 -31.83
C VAL A 54 0.46 -11.64 -30.83
N GLU A 55 0.72 -12.61 -29.97
CA GLU A 55 -0.18 -12.99 -28.87
C GLU A 55 -0.55 -11.78 -27.98
N SER A 56 -1.80 -11.73 -27.52
CA SER A 56 -2.34 -10.58 -26.77
C SER A 56 -1.56 -10.29 -25.48
N ILE A 57 -1.01 -11.32 -24.83
CA ILE A 57 -0.16 -11.18 -23.65
C ILE A 57 1.16 -10.46 -24.00
N LEU A 58 1.77 -10.84 -25.14
CA LEU A 58 3.01 -10.24 -25.60
C LEU A 58 2.80 -8.77 -26.00
N ALA A 59 1.70 -8.49 -26.71
CA ALA A 59 1.29 -7.12 -27.06
C ALA A 59 1.03 -6.26 -25.82
N PHE A 60 0.35 -6.81 -24.80
CA PHE A 60 0.08 -6.13 -23.55
C PHE A 60 1.38 -5.72 -22.84
N LEU A 61 2.36 -6.62 -22.74
CA LEU A 61 3.65 -6.32 -22.13
C LEU A 61 4.42 -5.23 -22.89
N ILE A 62 4.44 -5.28 -24.22
CA ILE A 62 5.10 -4.27 -25.06
C ILE A 62 4.45 -2.90 -24.85
N VAL A 63 3.12 -2.83 -24.89
CA VAL A 63 2.36 -1.59 -24.69
C VAL A 63 2.51 -1.06 -23.26
N MET A 64 2.51 -1.93 -22.25
CA MET A 64 2.66 -1.54 -20.86
C MET A 64 4.02 -0.87 -20.60
N ILE A 65 5.10 -1.39 -21.19
CA ILE A 65 6.44 -0.80 -21.07
C ILE A 65 6.47 0.54 -21.80
N LEU A 66 5.97 0.61 -23.03
CA LEU A 66 5.95 1.83 -23.85
C LEU A 66 5.14 2.96 -23.17
N VAL A 67 3.90 2.68 -22.80
CA VAL A 67 2.99 3.63 -22.13
C VAL A 67 3.53 3.98 -20.75
N GLY A 68 4.05 3.00 -19.99
CA GLY A 68 4.62 3.24 -18.66
C GLY A 68 5.80 4.20 -18.67
N VAL A 69 6.67 4.12 -19.69
CA VAL A 69 7.79 5.08 -19.86
C VAL A 69 7.27 6.47 -20.21
N LEU A 70 6.30 6.58 -21.12
CA LEU A 70 5.70 7.87 -21.51
C LEU A 70 4.97 8.55 -20.35
N VAL A 71 4.14 7.80 -19.62
CA VAL A 71 3.40 8.30 -18.46
C VAL A 71 4.37 8.73 -17.35
N ARG A 72 5.43 7.98 -17.09
CA ARG A 72 6.46 8.39 -16.11
C ARG A 72 7.21 9.64 -16.55
N GLY A 73 7.53 9.80 -17.83
CA GLY A 73 8.16 11.02 -18.36
C GLY A 73 7.28 12.26 -18.20
N ILE A 74 5.96 12.12 -18.40
CA ILE A 74 4.99 13.21 -18.20
C ILE A 74 4.79 13.48 -16.70
N ALA A 75 4.69 12.44 -15.87
CA ALA A 75 4.57 12.57 -14.42
C ALA A 75 5.81 13.24 -13.81
N PHE A 76 7.00 12.99 -14.35
CA PHE A 76 8.24 13.68 -13.98
C PHE A 76 8.19 15.20 -14.26
N SER A 77 7.47 15.63 -15.31
CA SER A 77 7.24 17.06 -15.58
C SER A 77 6.24 17.69 -14.61
N LEU A 78 5.29 16.93 -14.07
CA LEU A 78 4.36 17.40 -13.02
C LEU A 78 5.04 17.56 -11.65
N ASP A 79 6.11 16.79 -11.39
CA ASP A 79 6.92 16.92 -10.18
C ASP A 79 7.60 18.31 -10.08
N LEU A 80 7.81 19.02 -11.20
CA LEU A 80 8.33 20.40 -11.24
C LEU A 80 7.32 21.45 -10.74
N VAL A 81 6.02 21.20 -10.88
CA VAL A 81 4.95 22.13 -10.47
C VAL A 81 4.63 22.05 -8.97
N SER A 82 5.08 20.99 -8.30
CA SER A 82 4.85 20.74 -6.86
C SER A 82 5.73 21.56 -5.90
N GLY A 83 6.46 22.56 -6.39
CA GLY A 83 7.35 23.45 -5.64
C GLY A 83 6.69 24.58 -4.84
N LEU A 84 5.40 24.47 -4.46
CA LEU A 84 4.70 25.50 -3.68
C LEU A 84 4.84 25.23 -2.16
N PRO A 85 5.50 26.12 -1.39
CA PRO A 85 5.91 25.87 0.00
C PRO A 85 4.76 25.63 1.00
N ILE A 86 3.54 26.11 0.69
CA ILE A 86 2.35 25.94 1.54
C ILE A 86 1.76 24.51 1.42
N ILE A 87 1.94 23.86 0.28
CA ILE A 87 1.40 22.51 -0.01
C ILE A 87 2.36 21.43 0.52
N HIS A 88 3.65 21.75 0.67
CA HIS A 88 4.69 20.77 1.01
C HIS A 88 4.57 20.23 2.45
N GLY A 89 4.16 21.07 3.42
CA GLY A 89 3.93 20.65 4.81
C GLY A 89 2.65 19.81 4.99
N LEU A 90 1.55 20.24 4.38
CA LEU A 90 0.29 19.49 4.32
C LEU A 90 0.47 18.14 3.59
N ASN A 91 1.28 18.10 2.53
CA ASN A 91 1.58 16.88 1.78
C ASN A 91 2.35 15.85 2.62
N LYS A 92 3.31 16.27 3.45
CA LYS A 92 4.06 15.38 4.35
C LYS A 92 3.23 14.90 5.53
N THR A 93 2.41 15.77 6.11
CA THR A 93 1.52 15.40 7.22
C THR A 93 0.39 14.47 6.77
N ALA A 94 -0.21 14.74 5.60
CA ALA A 94 -1.18 13.82 4.99
C ALA A 94 -0.53 12.48 4.59
N GLY A 95 0.71 12.51 4.08
CA GLY A 95 1.48 11.30 3.79
C GLY A 95 1.76 10.46 5.04
N MET A 96 2.06 11.11 6.18
CA MET A 96 2.22 10.45 7.48
C MET A 96 0.91 9.76 7.92
N LEU A 97 -0.23 10.45 7.84
CA LEU A 97 -1.54 9.88 8.18
C LEU A 97 -1.88 8.67 7.30
N PHE A 98 -1.63 8.78 5.99
CA PHE A 98 -1.81 7.66 5.06
C PHE A 98 -0.87 6.49 5.37
N GLY A 99 0.40 6.76 5.70
CA GLY A 99 1.36 5.74 6.11
C GLY A 99 0.95 5.02 7.38
N VAL A 100 0.40 5.75 8.37
CA VAL A 100 -0.18 5.15 9.58
C VAL A 100 -1.39 4.29 9.23
N ALA A 101 -2.29 4.76 8.37
CA ALA A 101 -3.46 4.00 7.96
C ALA A 101 -3.08 2.71 7.22
N GLU A 102 -2.12 2.77 6.29
CA GLU A 102 -1.58 1.61 5.58
C GLU A 102 -0.93 0.60 6.55
N GLY A 103 -0.12 1.10 7.49
CA GLY A 103 0.48 0.27 8.54
C GLY A 103 -0.56 -0.39 9.43
N LEU A 104 -1.65 0.32 9.77
CA LEU A 104 -2.75 -0.20 10.58
C LEU A 104 -3.47 -1.34 9.86
N VAL A 105 -3.76 -1.19 8.57
CA VAL A 105 -4.36 -2.26 7.75
C VAL A 105 -3.43 -3.47 7.69
N ALA A 106 -2.12 -3.29 7.53
CA ALA A 106 -1.17 -4.39 7.53
C ALA A 106 -1.13 -5.14 8.87
N VAL A 107 -1.19 -4.42 10.00
CA VAL A 107 -1.27 -5.03 11.34
C VAL A 107 -2.58 -5.80 11.52
N TRP A 108 -3.70 -5.29 10.99
CA TRP A 108 -4.97 -6.01 10.98
C TRP A 108 -4.94 -7.29 10.16
N VAL A 109 -4.29 -7.29 9.00
CA VAL A 109 -4.06 -8.52 8.21
C VAL A 109 -3.24 -9.53 9.01
N PHE A 110 -2.18 -9.07 9.70
CA PHE A 110 -1.38 -9.93 10.58
C PHE A 110 -2.22 -10.55 11.70
N PHE A 111 -3.04 -9.75 12.40
CA PHE A 111 -3.91 -10.27 13.47
C PHE A 111 -4.99 -11.23 12.98
N PHE A 112 -5.51 -11.00 11.78
CA PHE A 112 -6.41 -11.94 11.12
C PHE A 112 -5.70 -13.28 10.90
N ALA A 113 -4.47 -13.27 10.37
CA ALA A 113 -3.67 -14.48 10.18
C ALA A 113 -3.38 -15.20 11.52
N VAL A 114 -3.06 -14.45 12.59
CA VAL A 114 -2.89 -15.01 13.94
C VAL A 114 -4.16 -15.70 14.45
N THR A 115 -5.33 -15.14 14.13
CA THR A 115 -6.63 -15.71 14.51
C THR A 115 -6.89 -17.03 13.78
N VAL A 116 -6.69 -17.05 12.46
CA VAL A 116 -6.81 -18.27 11.65
C VAL A 116 -5.86 -19.36 12.13
N LEU A 117 -4.62 -18.99 12.49
CA LEU A 117 -3.58 -19.91 12.94
C LEU A 117 -3.60 -20.15 14.47
N SER A 118 -4.65 -19.73 15.16
CA SER A 118 -4.73 -19.84 16.64
C SER A 118 -4.72 -21.27 17.15
N PHE A 119 -5.07 -22.24 16.31
CA PHE A 119 -4.97 -23.68 16.60
C PHE A 119 -3.52 -24.19 16.69
N THR A 120 -2.55 -23.42 16.21
CA THR A 120 -1.11 -23.75 16.28
C THR A 120 -0.48 -23.19 17.56
N GLU A 121 0.59 -23.82 18.06
CA GLU A 121 1.32 -23.33 19.26
C GLU A 121 1.78 -21.88 19.10
N THR A 122 2.35 -21.53 17.94
CA THR A 122 2.82 -20.18 17.62
C THR A 122 1.67 -19.18 17.55
N GLY A 123 0.56 -19.52 16.88
CA GLY A 123 -0.61 -18.64 16.81
C GLY A 123 -1.26 -18.41 18.18
N GLY A 124 -1.37 -19.46 19.00
CA GLY A 124 -1.84 -19.36 20.38
C GLY A 124 -0.94 -18.50 21.26
N MET A 125 0.39 -18.61 21.09
CA MET A 125 1.36 -17.76 21.78
C MET A 125 1.21 -16.27 21.40
N LEU A 126 1.11 -15.96 20.10
CA LEU A 126 0.90 -14.60 19.60
C LEU A 126 -0.45 -14.03 20.05
N LEU A 127 -1.50 -14.83 20.08
CA LEU A 127 -2.82 -14.41 20.57
C LEU A 127 -2.77 -14.05 22.07
N ARG A 128 -2.11 -14.88 22.90
CA ARG A 128 -1.92 -14.59 24.33
C ARG A 128 -1.12 -13.31 24.54
N MET A 129 -0.07 -13.09 23.75
CA MET A 129 0.71 -11.85 23.77
C MET A 129 -0.15 -10.63 23.42
N THR A 130 -1.00 -10.75 22.40
CA THR A 130 -1.98 -9.70 22.04
C THR A 130 -2.94 -9.40 23.20
N GLN A 131 -3.49 -10.42 23.86
CA GLN A 131 -4.45 -10.24 24.97
C GLN A 131 -3.83 -9.65 26.25
N GLN A 132 -2.54 -9.88 26.49
CA GLN A 132 -1.83 -9.34 27.65
C GLN A 132 -1.58 -7.82 27.58
N SER A 133 -1.75 -7.20 26.42
CA SER A 133 -1.54 -5.76 26.24
C SER A 133 -2.86 -5.03 25.95
N THR A 134 -3.10 -3.95 26.68
CA THR A 134 -4.25 -3.06 26.45
C THR A 134 -4.28 -2.54 25.02
N ILE A 135 -3.13 -2.11 24.47
CA ILE A 135 -3.04 -1.53 23.12
C ILE A 135 -3.27 -2.61 22.07
N LEU A 136 -2.60 -3.77 22.17
CA LEU A 136 -2.71 -4.81 21.13
C LEU A 136 -4.08 -5.46 21.17
N SER A 137 -4.61 -5.73 22.37
CA SER A 137 -5.96 -6.27 22.50
C SER A 137 -7.00 -5.29 21.97
N TRP A 138 -6.81 -3.97 22.14
CA TRP A 138 -7.67 -2.96 21.54
C TRP A 138 -7.56 -2.94 20.00
N LEU A 139 -6.35 -2.96 19.45
CA LEU A 139 -6.11 -2.96 18.00
C LEU A 139 -6.65 -4.24 17.34
N TYR A 140 -6.52 -5.38 18.02
CA TYR A 140 -7.03 -6.69 17.62
C TYR A 140 -8.57 -6.75 17.66
N ARG A 141 -9.20 -6.24 18.72
CA ARG A 141 -10.67 -6.21 18.84
C ARG A 141 -11.32 -5.28 17.81
N ASN A 142 -10.69 -4.15 17.50
CA ASN A 142 -11.14 -3.19 16.50
C ASN A 142 -10.66 -3.52 15.07
N ASN A 143 -10.20 -4.75 14.84
CA ASN A 143 -9.80 -5.18 13.51
C ASN A 143 -11.01 -5.28 12.59
N LEU A 144 -11.07 -4.42 11.58
CA LEU A 144 -12.16 -4.38 10.59
C LEU A 144 -12.32 -5.71 9.83
N LEU A 145 -11.23 -6.46 9.63
CA LEU A 145 -11.25 -7.73 8.92
C LEU A 145 -11.91 -8.85 9.73
N ASN A 146 -12.04 -8.70 11.06
CA ASN A 146 -12.79 -9.66 11.87
C ASN A 146 -14.29 -9.65 11.55
N LEU A 147 -14.80 -8.63 10.85
CA LEU A 147 -16.18 -8.64 10.32
C LEU A 147 -16.40 -9.71 9.25
N LEU A 148 -15.34 -10.15 8.56
CA LEU A 148 -15.41 -11.21 7.54
C LEU A 148 -15.51 -12.63 8.14
N LEU A 149 -15.31 -12.77 9.46
CA LEU A 149 -15.36 -14.06 10.19
C LEU A 149 -16.62 -14.21 11.06
N LYS A 150 -17.52 -13.24 11.02
CA LYS A 150 -18.87 -13.34 11.59
C LYS A 150 -19.83 -13.87 10.54
#